data_AF-A0A949D7L0-F1
#
_entry.id   AF-A0A949D7L0-F1
#
_cell.length_a   1.000
_cell.length_b   1.000
_cell.length_c   1.000
_cell.angle_alpha   90.00
_cell.angle_beta   90.00
_cell.angle_gamma   90.00
#
_symmetry.space_group_name_H-M   'P 1'
#
loop_
_entity.id
_entity.type
_entity.pdbx_description
1 polymer ?
#
loop_
_entity_poly.entity_id
_entity_poly.type
_entity_poly.pdbx_seq_one_letter_code
_entity_poly.pdbx_strand_id
1 'polypeptide(L)'
;MKTLSIACSAVLALAATTVMAKPPVNNVSHRRHPNLAAAQRLTTQAFEKVVAAQRANEFDLAGHAQKAKDLLDQANRELKEAAETSNANHH
;
A
#
# COMPACT_ATOMS: atom_id res chain seq x y z
N MET A 1 -2.36 -24.89 50.31
CA MET A 1 -1.27 -25.13 49.34
C MET A 1 -1.70 -24.54 48.01
N LYS A 2 -0.82 -23.74 47.38
CA LYS A 2 -1.10 -22.73 46.35
C LYS A 2 -1.68 -23.33 45.05
N THR A 3 -2.81 -22.81 44.57
CA THR A 3 -3.27 -22.99 43.20
C THR A 3 -2.39 -22.18 42.26
N LEU A 4 -1.76 -22.86 41.30
CA LEU A 4 -0.79 -22.28 40.38
C LEU A 4 -1.53 -21.71 39.17
N SER A 5 -1.76 -20.40 39.18
CA SER A 5 -2.27 -19.66 38.02
C SER A 5 -1.18 -19.59 36.94
N ILE A 6 -1.31 -20.39 35.88
CA ILE A 6 -0.48 -20.27 34.68
C ILE A 6 -1.26 -19.42 33.67
N ALA A 7 -1.06 -18.11 33.72
CA ALA A 7 -1.46 -17.21 32.66
C ALA A 7 -0.38 -17.22 31.57
N CYS A 8 -0.50 -18.12 30.59
CA CYS A 8 0.33 -18.11 29.38
C CYS A 8 -0.05 -16.92 28.49
N SER A 9 0.48 -15.73 28.78
CA SER A 9 0.47 -14.63 27.82
C SER A 9 1.59 -14.84 26.81
N ALA A 10 1.30 -15.61 25.76
CA ALA A 10 2.16 -15.70 24.58
C ALA A 10 2.03 -14.38 23.80
N VAL A 11 2.89 -13.42 24.13
CA VAL A 11 3.09 -12.21 23.32
C VAL A 11 3.73 -12.64 22.01
N LEU A 12 2.92 -12.76 20.97
CA LEU A 12 3.37 -13.03 19.62
C LEU A 12 4.07 -11.79 19.07
N ALA A 13 5.39 -11.70 19.29
CA ALA A 13 6.23 -10.68 18.67
C ALA A 13 6.35 -10.98 17.17
N LEU A 14 5.44 -10.40 16.38
CA LEU A 14 5.52 -10.43 14.93
C LEU A 14 6.74 -9.60 14.52
N ALA A 15 7.80 -10.28 14.10
CA ALA A 15 8.98 -9.64 13.51
C ALA A 15 8.55 -8.95 12.20
N ALA A 16 8.24 -7.65 12.28
CA ALA A 16 7.96 -6.82 11.12
C ALA A 16 9.26 -6.63 10.35
N THR A 17 9.50 -7.48 9.36
CA THR A 17 10.54 -7.22 8.36
C THR A 17 10.14 -5.95 7.61
N THR A 18 10.90 -4.88 7.80
CA THR A 18 10.65 -3.59 7.14
C THR A 18 11.11 -3.68 5.68
N VAL A 19 10.35 -4.38 4.84
CA VAL A 19 10.50 -4.26 3.39
C VAL A 19 10.17 -2.80 3.04
N MET A 20 11.18 -2.08 2.56
CA MET A 20 10.98 -0.74 2.03
C MET A 20 10.16 -0.85 0.74
N ALA A 21 8.86 -0.63 0.85
CA ALA A 21 7.94 -0.65 -0.27
C ALA A 21 8.38 0.37 -1.33
N LYS A 22 8.58 -0.10 -2.57
CA LYS A 22 8.88 0.76 -3.72
C LYS A 22 7.64 1.59 -4.08
N PRO A 23 7.80 2.82 -4.55
CA PRO A 23 6.66 3.63 -4.99
C PRO A 23 5.94 2.97 -6.19
N PRO A 24 4.60 3.14 -6.30
CA PRO A 24 3.84 2.67 -7.46
C PRO A 24 4.34 3.30 -8.77
N VAL A 25 4.23 2.55 -9.86
CA VAL A 25 4.70 2.98 -11.19
C VAL A 25 3.56 3.66 -11.96
N ASN A 26 3.80 4.86 -12.48
CA ASN A 26 2.87 5.59 -13.34
C ASN A 26 3.17 5.29 -14.82
N ASN A 27 2.37 4.45 -15.47
CA ASN A 27 2.61 4.03 -16.85
C ASN A 27 1.33 3.91 -17.72
N VAL A 28 0.19 4.40 -17.24
CA VAL A 28 -1.01 4.58 -18.06
C VAL A 28 -0.82 5.79 -18.98
N SER A 29 -1.09 5.57 -20.28
CA SER A 29 -0.98 6.61 -21.31
C SER A 29 -2.02 7.72 -21.08
N HIS A 30 -1.58 8.91 -20.68
CA HIS A 30 -2.44 10.08 -20.50
C HIS A 30 -3.19 10.48 -21.79
N ARG A 31 -2.59 10.25 -22.96
CA ARG A 31 -3.22 10.52 -24.27
C ARG A 31 -4.44 9.63 -24.54
N ARG A 32 -4.44 8.39 -24.02
CA ARG A 32 -5.52 7.42 -24.26
C ARG A 32 -6.52 7.42 -23.11
N HIS A 33 -6.03 7.49 -21.88
CA HIS A 33 -6.82 7.40 -20.65
C HIS A 33 -6.46 8.53 -19.68
N PRO A 34 -6.90 9.78 -19.94
CA PRO A 34 -6.46 10.93 -19.16
C PRO A 34 -6.83 10.81 -17.68
N ASN A 35 -8.03 10.28 -17.37
CA ASN A 35 -8.52 10.10 -16.01
C ASN A 35 -7.80 8.96 -15.26
N LEU A 36 -7.55 7.81 -15.92
CA LEU A 36 -6.80 6.71 -15.29
C LEU A 36 -5.34 7.10 -15.05
N ALA A 37 -4.71 7.83 -15.98
CA ALA A 37 -3.38 8.38 -15.78
C ALA A 37 -3.34 9.40 -14.62
N ALA A 38 -4.37 10.24 -14.49
CA ALA A 38 -4.48 11.16 -13.36
C ALA A 38 -4.66 10.41 -12.02
N ALA A 39 -5.49 9.37 -12.01
CA ALA A 39 -5.69 8.53 -10.84
C ALA A 39 -4.38 7.85 -10.40
N GLN A 40 -3.60 7.26 -11.33
CA GLN A 40 -2.29 6.67 -10.98
C GLN A 40 -1.35 7.69 -10.32
N ARG A 41 -1.28 8.91 -10.88
CA ARG A 41 -0.46 9.99 -10.29
C ARG A 41 -0.91 10.35 -8.88
N LEU A 42 -2.21 10.42 -8.62
CA LEU A 42 -2.76 10.72 -7.30
C LEU A 42 -2.48 9.57 -6.31
N THR A 43 -2.62 8.32 -6.76
CA THR A 43 -2.29 7.14 -5.97
C THR A 43 -0.81 7.11 -5.57
N THR A 44 0.09 7.44 -6.51
CA THR A 44 1.53 7.55 -6.24
C THR A 44 1.83 8.66 -5.23
N GLN A 45 1.24 9.84 -5.40
CA GLN A 45 1.40 10.95 -4.44
C GLN A 45 0.89 10.56 -3.05
N ALA A 46 -0.27 9.90 -2.96
CA ALA A 46 -0.79 9.40 -1.70
C ALA A 46 0.17 8.41 -1.04
N PHE A 47 0.77 7.49 -1.81
CA PHE A 47 1.77 6.55 -1.30
C PHE A 47 2.97 7.28 -0.70
N GLU A 48 3.52 8.28 -1.41
CA GLU A 48 4.64 9.09 -0.92
C GLU A 48 4.29 9.84 0.37
N LYS A 49 3.06 10.35 0.50
CA LYS A 49 2.59 10.97 1.74
C LYS A 49 2.48 9.97 2.88
N VAL A 50 2.06 8.73 2.63
CA VAL A 50 2.05 7.68 3.64
C VAL A 50 3.48 7.32 4.07
N VAL A 51 4.44 7.25 3.14
CA VAL A 51 5.86 7.06 3.48
C VAL A 51 6.39 8.19 4.34
N ALA A 52 6.07 9.45 4.01
CA ALA A 52 6.46 10.60 4.81
C ALA A 52 5.85 10.54 6.22
N ALA A 53 4.56 10.20 6.34
CA ALA A 53 3.88 10.02 7.62
C ALA A 53 4.52 8.91 8.45
N GLN A 54 4.88 7.79 7.83
CA GLN A 54 5.56 6.68 8.49
C GLN A 54 6.92 7.10 9.05
N ARG A 55 7.69 7.93 8.32
CA ARG A 55 8.96 8.48 8.81
C ARG A 55 8.77 9.49 9.94
N ALA A 56 7.77 10.37 9.82
CA ALA A 56 7.50 11.42 10.81
C ALA A 56 6.96 10.87 12.14
N ASN A 57 6.36 9.66 12.13
CA ASN A 57 5.84 8.99 13.32
C ASN A 57 6.74 7.83 13.76
N GLU A 58 8.03 7.86 13.43
CA GLU A 58 9.01 6.83 13.85
C GLU A 58 8.57 5.39 13.57
N PHE A 59 7.80 5.20 12.50
CA PHE A 59 7.22 3.92 12.08
C PHE A 59 6.15 3.35 13.05
N ASP A 60 5.78 4.07 14.11
CA ASP A 60 4.75 3.70 15.09
C ASP A 60 3.33 4.11 14.63
N LEU A 61 2.90 3.54 13.51
CA LEU A 61 1.54 3.70 12.99
C LEU A 61 0.74 2.40 13.06
N ALA A 62 1.06 1.53 14.03
CA ALA A 62 0.41 0.24 14.27
C ALA A 62 0.21 -0.63 13.00
N GLY A 63 1.12 -0.53 12.03
CA GLY A 63 1.04 -1.25 10.75
C GLY A 63 0.04 -0.67 9.72
N HIS A 64 -0.75 0.34 10.06
CA HIS A 64 -1.71 0.95 9.14
C HIS A 64 -1.05 1.63 7.94
N ALA A 65 0.12 2.25 8.14
CA ALA A 65 0.88 2.85 7.05
C ALA A 65 1.34 1.81 6.01
N GLN A 66 1.74 0.62 6.46
CA GLN A 66 2.08 -0.47 5.54
C GLN A 66 0.84 -0.93 4.76
N LYS A 67 -0.27 -1.19 5.46
CA LYS A 67 -1.53 -1.59 4.82
C LYS A 67 -2.04 -0.55 3.82
N ALA A 68 -1.93 0.74 4.13
CA ALA A 68 -2.33 1.80 3.22
C ALA A 68 -1.46 1.82 1.94
N LYS A 69 -0.14 1.68 2.07
CA LYS A 69 0.77 1.58 0.92
C LYS A 69 0.44 0.37 0.04
N ASP A 70 0.16 -0.79 0.64
CA ASP A 70 -0.17 -2.01 -0.10
C ASP A 70 -1.48 -1.85 -0.90
N LEU A 71 -2.50 -1.22 -0.29
CA LEU A 71 -3.77 -0.92 -0.96
C LEU A 71 -3.60 0.11 -2.09
N LEU A 72 -2.79 1.13 -1.89
CA LEU A 72 -2.48 2.13 -2.93
C LEU A 72 -1.73 1.49 -4.11
N ASP A 73 -0.77 0.62 -3.82
CA ASP A 73 -0.04 -0.13 -4.85
C ASP A 73 -0.98 -1.09 -5.62
N GLN A 74 -1.89 -1.78 -4.92
CA GLN A 74 -2.94 -2.58 -5.56
C GLN A 74 -3.84 -1.71 -6.46
N ALA A 75 -4.35 -0.60 -5.95
CA ALA A 75 -5.18 0.31 -6.75
C ALA A 75 -4.43 0.83 -7.99
N ASN A 76 -3.14 1.13 -7.88
CA ASN A 76 -2.33 1.58 -9.01
C ASN A 76 -2.20 0.51 -10.12
N ARG A 77 -2.10 -0.77 -9.74
CA ARG A 77 -2.11 -1.90 -10.69
C ARG A 77 -3.46 -2.06 -11.36
N GLU A 78 -4.55 -2.02 -10.61
CA GLU A 78 -5.90 -2.16 -11.19
C GLU A 78 -6.21 -1.04 -12.19
N LEU A 79 -5.74 0.19 -11.95
CA LEU A 79 -5.86 1.29 -12.91
C LEU A 79 -5.12 1.01 -14.23
N LYS A 80 -4.01 0.28 -14.17
CA LYS A 80 -3.24 -0.15 -15.35
C LYS A 80 -3.99 -1.26 -16.09
N GLU A 81 -4.47 -2.27 -15.39
CA GLU A 81 -5.27 -3.36 -15.97
C GLU A 81 -6.55 -2.83 -16.65
N ALA A 82 -7.23 -1.86 -16.03
CA ALA A 82 -8.39 -1.20 -16.62
C ALA A 82 -8.03 -0.48 -17.94
N ALA A 83 -6.91 0.23 -17.97
CA ALA A 83 -6.43 0.89 -19.18
C ALA A 83 -6.08 -0.12 -20.29
N GLU A 84 -5.45 -1.25 -19.94
CA GLU A 84 -5.08 -2.31 -20.89
C GLU A 84 -6.31 -3.04 -21.44
N THR A 85 -7.28 -3.34 -20.58
CA THR A 85 -8.57 -3.90 -20.99
C THR A 85 -9.29 -2.98 -21.98
N SER A 86 -9.37 -1.67 -21.67
CA SER A 86 -9.97 -0.71 -22.59
C SER A 86 -9.19 -0.59 -23.90
N ASN A 87 -7.86 -0.70 -23.86
CA ASN A 87 -7.03 -0.70 -25.07
C ASN A 87 -7.27 -1.92 -25.96
N ALA A 88 -7.55 -3.08 -25.38
CA ALA A 88 -7.83 -4.32 -26.11
C ALA A 88 -9.26 -4.34 -26.69
N ASN A 89 -10.22 -3.65 -26.07
CA ASN A 89 -11.59 -3.62 -26.56
C ASN A 89 -11.82 -2.58 -27.68
N HIS A 90 -10.95 -1.58 -27.80
CA HIS A 90 -11.05 -0.51 -28.80
C HIS A 90 -9.93 -0.59 -29.85
N HIS A 91 -9.61 -1.80 -30.32
CA HIS A 91 -8.63 -2.05 -31.40
C HIS A 91 -8.98 -1.33 -32.70
#